data_AF-A0A2F0AK27-F1
#
_entry.id   AF-A0A2F0AK27-F1
#
_cell.length_a   1.000
_cell.length_b   1.000
_cell.length_c   1.000
_cell.angle_alpha   90.00
_cell.angle_beta   90.00
_cell.angle_gamma   90.00
#
_symmetry.space_group_name_H-M   'P 1'
#
loop_
_entity.id
_entity.type
_entity.pdbx_description
1 polymer ?
#
loop_
_entity_poly.entity_id
_entity_poly.type
_entity_poly.pdbx_seq_one_letter_code
_entity_poly.pdbx_strand_id
1 'polypeptide(L)'
;MTTIASPSETSLYLNAFDKTIQFEGVLKTIDDDYWTANIVPILYPLWDSDKDKLELFVQYKDGSTKMNKTKYQRNQKTGVYKWVSYQFDLSPFPDEIQDMYNRVVEKWTEYRQGQENDLERSLASHFSKTAILNWTKVKLIRNFLLMDSDWTQLGDAPITDEDKARWVSYRAKLRVIPQEQKEIAANSVTFPMTPPKWAALDDGKDYLSDVGHFFTIPQSVYSKFSTRIVNYLAMAIGTTNIDGMDVTKIDSPYNLQTTLVNELDEILDLIDKGEI
;
A
#
# COMPACT_ATOMS: atom_id res chain seq x y z
N MET A 1 12.14 -28.89 -7.23
CA MET A 1 10.99 -27.99 -7.00
C MET A 1 11.10 -27.49 -5.60
N THR A 2 11.46 -26.22 -5.44
CA THR A 2 11.70 -25.57 -4.15
C THR A 2 10.34 -25.38 -3.48
N THR A 3 10.03 -26.21 -2.49
CA THR A 3 8.89 -26.00 -1.59
C THR A 3 9.04 -24.62 -0.97
N ILE A 4 8.19 -23.69 -1.38
CA ILE A 4 8.06 -22.38 -0.75
C ILE A 4 7.75 -22.66 0.72
N ALA A 5 8.67 -22.30 1.61
CA ALA A 5 8.44 -22.40 3.04
C ALA A 5 7.18 -21.62 3.38
N SER A 6 6.28 -22.20 4.19
CA SER A 6 5.01 -21.55 4.51
C SER A 6 5.28 -20.14 5.06
N PRO A 7 4.63 -19.08 4.53
CA PRO A 7 4.79 -17.72 5.02
C PRO A 7 4.50 -17.57 6.53
N SER A 8 3.68 -18.46 7.09
CA SER A 8 3.34 -18.47 8.52
C SER A 8 4.51 -18.88 9.42
N GLU A 9 5.43 -19.69 8.91
CA GLU A 9 6.55 -20.28 9.66
C GLU A 9 7.88 -19.59 9.36
N THR A 10 7.93 -18.79 8.30
CA THR A 10 9.14 -18.13 7.83
C THR A 10 9.26 -16.75 8.45
N SER A 11 10.42 -16.47 9.07
CA SER A 11 10.78 -15.13 9.56
C SER A 11 11.36 -14.28 8.44
N LEU A 12 12.37 -14.82 7.74
CA LEU A 12 13.01 -14.18 6.60
C LEU A 12 13.15 -15.20 5.46
N TYR A 13 12.71 -14.79 4.27
CA TYR A 13 12.97 -15.48 3.03
C TYR A 13 13.75 -14.53 2.11
N LEU A 14 14.89 -14.96 1.58
CA LEU A 14 15.67 -14.20 0.62
C LEU A 14 16.00 -15.11 -0.55
N ASN A 15 15.53 -14.75 -1.74
CA ASN A 15 15.92 -15.37 -3.00
C ASN A 15 16.77 -14.36 -3.78
N ALA A 16 18.04 -14.71 -3.97
CA ALA A 16 19.03 -13.82 -4.55
C ALA A 16 18.96 -13.73 -6.08
N PHE A 17 18.37 -14.74 -6.76
CA PHE A 17 18.20 -14.73 -8.21
C PHE A 17 17.03 -13.86 -8.64
N ASP A 18 15.90 -14.03 -7.97
CA ASP A 18 14.70 -13.24 -8.26
C ASP A 18 14.73 -11.87 -7.55
N LYS A 19 15.76 -11.62 -6.71
CA LYS A 19 15.91 -10.41 -5.87
C LYS A 19 14.66 -10.15 -5.03
N THR A 20 14.08 -11.23 -4.51
CA THR A 20 12.86 -11.19 -3.69
C THR A 20 13.21 -11.42 -2.24
N ILE A 21 12.63 -10.60 -1.36
CA ILE A 21 12.76 -10.73 0.09
C ILE A 21 11.36 -10.73 0.70
N GLN A 22 11.09 -11.72 1.55
CA GLN A 22 9.92 -11.78 2.41
C GLN A 22 10.34 -11.55 3.86
N PHE A 23 9.72 -10.58 4.51
CA PHE A 23 9.86 -10.36 5.95
C PHE A 23 8.49 -10.08 6.56
N GLU A 24 8.19 -10.69 7.72
CA GLU A 24 6.89 -10.59 8.40
C GLU A 24 5.67 -10.89 7.50
N GLY A 25 5.82 -11.83 6.57
CA GLY A 25 4.76 -12.23 5.64
C GLY A 25 4.56 -11.31 4.43
N VAL A 26 5.33 -10.22 4.31
CA VAL A 26 5.29 -9.33 3.15
C VAL A 26 6.42 -9.68 2.18
N LEU A 27 6.08 -10.19 1.00
CA LEU A 27 7.02 -10.47 -0.08
C LEU A 27 7.15 -9.23 -0.99
N LYS A 28 8.40 -8.84 -1.29
CA LYS A 28 8.70 -7.79 -2.26
C LYS A 28 9.89 -8.15 -3.14
N THR A 29 9.79 -7.78 -4.41
CA THR A 29 10.92 -7.70 -5.33
C THR A 29 11.61 -6.36 -5.14
N ILE A 30 12.94 -6.40 -5.00
CA ILE A 30 13.77 -5.21 -4.78
C ILE A 30 14.33 -4.73 -6.12
N ASP A 31 14.35 -3.42 -6.34
CA ASP A 31 14.94 -2.82 -7.54
C ASP A 31 16.43 -3.16 -7.68
N ASP A 32 16.89 -3.33 -8.92
CA ASP A 32 18.24 -3.74 -9.27
C ASP A 32 19.34 -2.82 -8.69
N ASP A 33 19.10 -1.51 -8.72
CA ASP A 33 20.03 -0.50 -8.21
C ASP A 33 20.17 -0.60 -6.68
N TYR A 34 19.04 -0.70 -5.97
CA TYR A 34 19.04 -0.83 -4.51
C TYR A 34 19.65 -2.17 -4.07
N TRP A 35 19.30 -3.25 -4.76
CA TRP A 35 19.85 -4.59 -4.50
C TRP A 35 21.38 -4.59 -4.60
N THR A 36 21.92 -4.02 -5.68
CA THR A 36 23.36 -3.98 -5.94
C THR A 36 24.10 -3.10 -4.92
N ALA A 37 23.50 -1.98 -4.53
CA ALA A 37 24.13 -1.04 -3.59
C ALA A 37 24.06 -1.50 -2.12
N ASN A 38 22.99 -2.17 -1.71
CA ASN A 38 22.71 -2.42 -0.29
C ASN A 38 22.65 -3.89 0.11
N ILE A 39 22.18 -4.78 -0.77
CA ILE A 39 22.01 -6.21 -0.45
C ILE A 39 23.24 -7.01 -0.86
N VAL A 40 23.77 -6.80 -2.07
CA VAL A 40 24.97 -7.50 -2.56
C VAL A 40 26.16 -7.36 -1.61
N PRO A 41 26.47 -6.19 -1.01
CA PRO A 41 27.58 -6.07 -0.05
C PRO A 41 27.39 -6.81 1.28
N ILE A 42 26.17 -7.28 1.58
CA ILE A 42 25.89 -8.13 2.74
C ILE A 42 26.15 -9.60 2.38
N LEU A 43 25.78 -10.00 1.16
CA LEU A 43 25.91 -11.38 0.69
C LEU A 43 27.35 -11.70 0.26
N TYR A 44 28.00 -10.77 -0.45
CA TYR A 44 29.35 -10.91 -0.94
C TYR A 44 30.38 -10.44 0.10
N PRO A 45 31.51 -11.14 0.32
CA PRO A 45 31.96 -12.36 -0.38
C PRO A 45 31.63 -13.67 0.35
N LEU A 46 31.07 -13.61 1.56
CA LEU A 46 30.96 -14.78 2.44
C LEU A 46 29.90 -15.77 1.94
N TRP A 47 28.73 -15.26 1.57
CA TRP A 47 27.57 -16.05 1.16
C TRP A 47 27.44 -16.17 -0.36
N ASP A 48 28.03 -15.23 -1.11
CA ASP A 48 28.03 -15.20 -2.57
C ASP A 48 29.45 -14.96 -3.12
N SER A 49 29.81 -15.66 -4.19
CA SER A 49 31.08 -15.56 -4.90
C SER A 49 30.93 -15.96 -6.38
N ASP A 50 31.91 -15.62 -7.22
CA ASP A 50 31.88 -15.88 -8.67
C ASP A 50 31.61 -17.35 -9.06
N LYS A 51 32.00 -18.30 -8.21
CA LYS A 51 31.87 -19.75 -8.47
C LYS A 51 30.95 -20.47 -7.49
N ASP A 52 30.41 -19.77 -6.51
CA ASP A 52 29.51 -20.32 -5.50
C ASP A 52 28.54 -19.23 -5.05
N LYS A 53 27.35 -19.24 -5.66
CA LYS A 53 26.34 -18.18 -5.55
C LYS A 53 25.22 -18.56 -4.60
N LEU A 54 24.75 -17.59 -3.82
CA LEU A 54 23.55 -17.78 -3.00
C LEU A 54 22.33 -17.91 -3.93
N GLU A 55 21.50 -18.93 -3.71
CA GLU A 55 20.23 -19.11 -4.42
C GLU A 55 19.08 -18.68 -3.49
N LEU A 56 19.02 -19.31 -2.31
CA LEU A 56 17.94 -19.13 -1.36
C LEU A 56 18.47 -19.16 0.07
N PHE A 57 18.01 -18.24 0.90
CA PHE A 57 18.15 -18.27 2.35
C PHE A 57 16.78 -18.20 3.00
N VAL A 58 16.53 -19.08 3.98
CA VAL A 58 15.30 -19.11 4.77
C VAL A 58 15.66 -19.23 6.25
N GLN A 59 15.16 -18.31 7.05
CA GLN A 59 15.13 -18.43 8.51
C GLN A 59 13.68 -18.59 8.97
N TYR A 60 13.44 -19.63 9.74
CA TYR A 60 12.13 -19.94 10.32
C TYR A 60 11.96 -19.27 11.68
N LYS A 61 10.72 -19.13 12.14
CA LYS A 61 10.38 -18.53 13.44
C LYS A 61 10.88 -19.35 14.64
N ASP A 62 11.13 -20.65 14.45
CA ASP A 62 11.75 -21.52 15.44
C ASP A 62 13.27 -21.30 15.57
N GLY A 63 13.85 -20.41 14.75
CA GLY A 63 15.28 -20.12 14.70
C GLY A 63 16.07 -21.05 13.78
N SER A 64 15.46 -22.09 13.22
CA SER A 64 16.12 -22.96 12.24
C SER A 64 16.41 -22.20 10.94
N THR A 65 17.50 -22.56 10.28
CA THR A 65 17.96 -21.88 9.07
C THR A 65 18.28 -22.89 7.98
N LYS A 66 17.97 -22.53 6.73
CA LYS A 66 18.30 -23.30 5.55
C LYS A 66 18.87 -22.37 4.49
N MET A 67 19.94 -22.79 3.84
CA MET A 67 20.56 -22.06 2.76
C MET A 67 20.83 -23.00 1.60
N ASN A 68 20.38 -22.62 0.41
CA ASN A 68 20.72 -23.28 -0.84
C ASN A 68 21.66 -22.37 -1.64
N LYS A 69 22.71 -22.97 -2.17
CA LYS A 69 23.70 -22.30 -3.01
C LYS A 69 23.87 -23.06 -4.31
N THR A 70 24.34 -22.38 -5.34
CA THR A 70 24.71 -22.98 -6.62
C THR A 70 26.21 -22.86 -6.84
N LYS A 71 26.87 -24.01 -7.00
CA LYS A 71 28.31 -24.07 -7.27
C LYS A 71 28.59 -24.40 -8.72
N TYR A 72 29.55 -23.71 -9.32
CA TYR A 72 30.03 -24.04 -10.65
C TYR A 72 31.06 -25.17 -10.56
N GLN A 73 30.65 -26.38 -10.93
CA GLN A 73 31.49 -27.58 -10.81
C GLN A 73 31.66 -28.31 -12.14
N ARG A 74 32.85 -28.91 -12.31
CA ARG A 74 33.17 -29.76 -13.45
C ARG A 74 32.69 -31.17 -13.18
N ASN A 75 31.92 -31.74 -14.10
CA ASN A 75 31.62 -33.17 -14.08
C ASN A 75 32.90 -33.95 -14.41
N GLN A 76 33.39 -34.73 -13.44
CA GLN A 76 34.64 -35.48 -13.58
C GLN A 76 34.59 -36.55 -14.68
N LYS A 77 33.39 -37.02 -15.08
CA LYS A 77 33.22 -38.06 -16.10
C LYS A 77 33.11 -37.50 -17.52
N THR A 78 32.44 -36.36 -17.69
CA THR A 78 32.18 -35.78 -19.02
C THR A 78 33.04 -34.56 -19.32
N GLY A 79 33.75 -34.02 -18.33
CA GLY A 79 34.57 -32.81 -18.46
C GLY A 79 33.77 -31.51 -18.59
N VAL A 80 32.44 -31.58 -18.71
CA VAL A 80 31.52 -30.44 -18.86
C VAL A 80 31.30 -29.75 -17.52
N TYR A 81 31.35 -28.43 -17.53
CA TYR A 81 31.03 -27.60 -16.36
C TYR A 81 29.52 -27.35 -16.29
N LYS A 82 28.95 -27.43 -15.08
CA LYS A 82 27.55 -27.09 -14.84
C LYS A 82 27.38 -26.44 -13.47
N TRP A 83 26.38 -25.58 -13.36
CA TRP A 83 25.88 -25.09 -12.08
C TRP A 83 25.09 -26.19 -11.38
N VAL A 84 25.36 -26.42 -10.11
CA VAL A 84 24.64 -27.41 -9.29
C VAL A 84 24.22 -26.80 -7.98
N SER A 85 22.93 -26.84 -7.71
CA SER A 85 22.34 -26.47 -6.42
C SER A 85 22.68 -27.51 -5.35
N TYR A 86 23.00 -27.03 -4.15
CA TYR A 86 23.23 -27.86 -2.98
C TYR A 86 22.78 -27.10 -1.72
N GLN A 87 22.45 -27.86 -0.67
CA GLN A 87 22.14 -27.28 0.64
C GLN A 87 23.46 -27.04 1.39
N PHE A 88 23.67 -25.79 1.80
CA PHE A 88 24.87 -25.38 2.54
C PHE A 88 24.72 -25.70 4.03
N ASP A 89 25.80 -26.19 4.63
CA ASP A 89 25.86 -26.46 6.07
C ASP A 89 26.14 -25.17 6.83
N LEU A 90 25.15 -24.76 7.61
CA LEU A 90 25.12 -23.51 8.37
C LEU A 90 25.60 -23.69 9.81
N SER A 91 25.78 -24.93 10.28
CA SER A 91 26.19 -25.22 11.66
C SER A 91 27.47 -24.52 12.12
N PRO A 92 28.49 -24.25 11.27
CA PRO A 92 29.71 -23.58 11.70
C PRO A 92 29.60 -22.05 11.81
N PHE A 93 28.51 -21.43 11.33
CA PHE A 93 28.43 -19.97 11.13
C PHE A 93 27.26 -19.29 11.84
N PRO A 94 26.97 -19.59 13.13
CA PRO A 94 25.78 -19.08 13.79
C PRO A 94 25.75 -17.54 13.89
N ASP A 95 26.90 -16.92 14.18
CA ASP A 95 27.00 -15.47 14.37
C ASP A 95 26.88 -14.72 13.04
N GLU A 96 27.55 -15.22 12.00
CA GLU A 96 27.52 -14.62 10.67
C GLU A 96 26.13 -14.70 10.02
N ILE A 97 25.37 -15.76 10.32
CA ILE A 97 23.98 -15.88 9.87
C ILE A 97 23.11 -14.83 10.55
N GLN A 98 23.29 -14.63 11.86
CA GLN A 98 22.52 -13.65 12.60
C GLN A 98 22.86 -12.22 12.15
N ASP A 99 24.15 -11.92 11.88
CA ASP A 99 24.56 -10.65 11.29
C ASP A 99 23.92 -10.41 9.91
N MET A 100 24.00 -11.42 9.02
CA MET A 100 23.39 -11.35 7.69
C MET A 100 21.88 -11.10 7.81
N TYR A 101 21.18 -11.85 8.67
CA TYR A 101 19.75 -11.66 8.91
C TYR A 101 19.44 -10.22 9.35
N ASN A 102 20.12 -9.72 10.39
CA ASN A 102 19.87 -8.40 10.94
C ASN A 102 20.06 -7.30 9.88
N ARG A 103 21.15 -7.38 9.11
CA ARG A 103 21.49 -6.40 8.08
C ARG A 103 20.53 -6.46 6.88
N VAL A 104 20.11 -7.66 6.47
CA VAL A 104 19.10 -7.82 5.41
C VAL A 104 17.76 -7.25 5.85
N VAL A 105 17.33 -7.53 7.09
CA VAL A 105 16.08 -7.00 7.64
C VAL A 105 16.12 -5.48 7.77
N GLU A 106 17.23 -4.91 8.22
CA GLU A 106 17.45 -3.46 8.28
C GLU A 106 17.29 -2.83 6.89
N LYS A 107 18.00 -3.33 5.88
CA LYS A 107 17.91 -2.79 4.50
C LYS A 107 16.56 -3.02 3.85
N TRP A 108 15.90 -4.14 4.11
CA TRP A 108 14.54 -4.37 3.65
C TRP A 108 13.57 -3.34 4.25
N THR A 109 13.72 -3.05 5.55
CA THR A 109 12.88 -2.08 6.26
C THR A 109 13.14 -0.67 5.74
N GLU A 110 14.40 -0.29 5.52
CA GLU A 110 14.78 0.98 4.90
C GLU A 110 14.20 1.12 3.49
N TYR A 111 14.29 0.08 2.65
CA TYR A 111 13.74 0.09 1.30
C TYR A 111 12.22 0.33 1.33
N ARG A 112 11.51 -0.37 2.22
CA ARG A 112 10.06 -0.21 2.38
C ARG A 112 9.67 1.20 2.81
N GLN A 113 10.34 1.72 3.85
CA GLN A 113 10.11 3.10 4.31
C GLN A 113 10.49 4.11 3.22
N GLY A 114 11.56 3.85 2.46
CA GLY A 114 12.00 4.68 1.34
C GLY A 114 10.94 4.78 0.25
N GLN A 115 10.34 3.67 -0.16
CA GLN A 115 9.26 3.64 -1.15
C GLN A 115 8.02 4.42 -0.69
N GLU A 116 7.62 4.27 0.57
CA GLU A 116 6.51 5.04 1.16
C GLU A 116 6.84 6.55 1.18
N ASN A 117 8.05 6.90 1.62
CA ASN A 117 8.53 8.29 1.63
C ASN A 117 8.68 8.88 0.22
N ASP A 118 9.07 8.09 -0.78
CA ASP A 118 9.24 8.55 -2.16
C ASP A 118 7.88 8.75 -2.85
N LEU A 119 6.88 7.93 -2.53
CA LEU A 119 5.49 8.20 -2.93
C LEU A 119 5.00 9.51 -2.32
N GLU A 120 5.18 9.71 -1.01
CA GLU A 120 4.81 10.94 -0.32
C GLU A 120 5.56 12.16 -0.88
N ARG A 121 6.87 12.05 -1.12
CA ARG A 121 7.70 13.09 -1.73
C ARG A 121 7.33 13.37 -3.17
N SER A 122 7.01 12.34 -3.96
CA SER A 122 6.55 12.49 -5.34
C SER A 122 5.24 13.25 -5.36
N LEU A 123 4.27 12.85 -4.54
CA LEU A 123 3.00 13.55 -4.38
C LEU A 123 3.25 15.00 -3.90
N ALA A 124 4.02 15.19 -2.83
CA ALA A 124 4.37 16.51 -2.32
C ALA A 124 5.06 17.37 -3.39
N SER A 125 5.96 16.81 -4.20
CA SER A 125 6.63 17.49 -5.32
C SER A 125 5.65 17.88 -6.42
N HIS A 126 4.72 16.99 -6.79
CA HIS A 126 3.65 17.29 -7.74
C HIS A 126 2.76 18.45 -7.29
N PHE A 127 2.49 18.56 -5.98
CA PHE A 127 1.65 19.63 -5.43
C PHE A 127 2.44 20.90 -5.05
N SER A 128 3.73 20.78 -4.70
CA SER A 128 4.60 21.88 -4.27
C SER A 128 5.31 22.59 -5.44
N LYS A 129 5.37 21.98 -6.64
CA LYS A 129 6.11 22.54 -7.79
C LYS A 129 5.57 23.86 -8.35
N THR A 130 4.48 24.41 -7.84
CA THR A 130 4.02 25.74 -8.26
C THR A 130 3.65 26.53 -7.01
N ALA A 131 4.39 27.57 -6.64
CA ALA A 131 3.96 28.48 -5.57
C ALA A 131 2.67 29.24 -5.97
N ILE A 132 2.48 29.43 -7.27
CA ILE A 132 1.37 30.17 -7.87
C ILE A 132 0.09 29.31 -7.81
N LEU A 133 -1.02 29.95 -7.45
CA LEU A 133 -2.35 29.34 -7.51
C LEU A 133 -2.81 29.22 -8.97
N ASN A 134 -3.23 28.03 -9.39
CA ASN A 134 -3.71 27.76 -10.74
C ASN A 134 -5.11 27.12 -10.70
N TRP A 135 -5.79 27.00 -11.83
CA TRP A 135 -7.14 26.41 -11.87
C TRP A 135 -7.16 24.94 -11.41
N THR A 136 -6.12 24.16 -11.68
CA THR A 136 -6.03 22.77 -11.19
C THR A 136 -6.16 22.71 -9.66
N LYS A 137 -5.50 23.63 -8.98
CA LYS A 137 -5.53 23.77 -7.53
C LYS A 137 -6.87 24.24 -6.99
N VAL A 138 -7.52 25.18 -7.67
CA VAL A 138 -8.88 25.64 -7.30
C VAL A 138 -9.90 24.49 -7.44
N LYS A 139 -9.78 23.65 -8.49
CA LYS A 139 -10.60 22.43 -8.64
C LYS A 139 -10.36 21.43 -7.52
N LEU A 140 -9.11 21.26 -7.08
CA LEU A 140 -8.75 20.37 -5.96
C LEU A 140 -9.34 20.86 -4.65
N ILE A 141 -9.23 22.16 -4.34
CA ILE A 141 -9.87 22.75 -3.15
C ILE A 141 -11.36 22.51 -3.17
N ARG A 142 -12.03 22.77 -4.30
CA ARG A 142 -13.47 22.51 -4.44
C ARG A 142 -13.79 21.06 -4.13
N ASN A 143 -13.05 20.11 -4.69
CA ASN A 143 -13.26 18.68 -4.43
C ASN A 143 -13.05 18.34 -2.95
N PHE A 144 -12.02 18.90 -2.33
CA PHE A 144 -11.76 18.72 -0.91
C PHE A 144 -12.88 19.28 -0.03
N LEU A 145 -13.39 20.48 -0.29
CA LEU A 145 -14.50 21.08 0.44
C LEU A 145 -15.82 20.28 0.26
N LEU A 146 -16.03 19.71 -0.92
CA LEU A 146 -17.13 18.77 -1.15
C LEU A 146 -16.95 17.48 -0.34
N MET A 147 -15.74 16.96 -0.25
CA MET A 147 -15.48 15.76 0.54
C MET A 147 -15.60 16.01 2.04
N ASP A 148 -15.06 17.12 2.56
CA ASP A 148 -15.11 17.51 3.97
C ASP A 148 -16.56 17.79 4.44
N SER A 149 -17.46 18.11 3.52
CA SER A 149 -18.90 18.29 3.77
C SER A 149 -19.75 17.06 3.44
N ASP A 150 -19.17 15.92 3.06
CA ASP A 150 -19.94 14.77 2.58
C ASP A 150 -20.79 14.11 3.67
N TRP A 151 -20.26 14.05 4.90
CA TRP A 151 -20.97 13.52 6.07
C TRP A 151 -22.31 14.24 6.36
N THR A 152 -22.47 15.48 5.92
CA THR A 152 -23.70 16.26 6.11
C THR A 152 -24.85 15.84 5.20
N GLN A 153 -24.55 15.06 4.15
CA GLN A 153 -25.55 14.60 3.17
C GLN A 153 -26.20 13.29 3.58
N LEU A 154 -25.69 12.64 4.64
CA LEU A 154 -26.23 11.41 5.16
C LEU A 154 -27.54 11.68 5.90
N GLY A 155 -28.52 10.78 5.75
CA GLY A 155 -29.84 10.93 6.36
C GLY A 155 -29.79 10.95 7.88
N ASP A 156 -28.87 10.19 8.47
CA ASP A 156 -28.60 10.05 9.90
C ASP A 156 -27.64 11.10 10.47
N ALA A 157 -27.21 12.08 9.66
CA ALA A 157 -26.32 13.13 10.13
C ALA A 157 -26.99 13.91 11.29
N PRO A 158 -26.27 14.15 12.41
CA PRO A 158 -26.80 14.79 13.62
C PRO A 158 -26.91 16.32 13.47
N ILE A 159 -27.63 16.76 12.44
CA ILE A 159 -27.84 18.17 12.09
C ILE A 159 -29.32 18.40 11.78
N THR A 160 -29.81 19.61 12.03
CA THR A 160 -31.21 19.98 11.76
C THR A 160 -31.50 20.00 10.26
N ASP A 161 -32.78 19.90 9.90
CA ASP A 161 -33.20 19.90 8.49
C ASP A 161 -32.91 21.24 7.80
N GLU A 162 -33.00 22.35 8.54
CA GLU A 162 -32.61 23.68 8.05
C GLU A 162 -31.12 23.76 7.74
N ASP A 163 -30.27 23.19 8.60
CA ASP A 163 -28.83 23.16 8.37
C ASP A 163 -28.46 22.21 7.23
N LYS A 164 -29.16 21.08 7.07
CA LYS A 164 -29.03 20.22 5.89
C LYS A 164 -29.33 21.02 4.61
N ALA A 165 -30.39 21.80 4.57
CA ALA A 165 -30.74 22.64 3.41
C ALA A 165 -29.64 23.67 3.08
N ARG A 166 -29.02 24.27 4.11
CA ARG A 166 -27.87 25.17 3.95
C ARG A 166 -26.64 24.43 3.40
N TRP A 167 -26.35 23.23 3.89
CA TRP A 167 -25.26 22.38 3.37
C TRP A 167 -25.49 21.94 1.91
N VAL A 168 -26.73 21.65 1.52
CA VAL A 168 -27.07 21.39 0.11
C VAL A 168 -26.78 22.62 -0.75
N SER A 169 -27.20 23.80 -0.30
CA SER A 169 -26.93 25.08 -0.99
C SER A 169 -25.43 25.37 -1.10
N TYR A 170 -24.67 25.14 -0.03
CA TYR A 170 -23.21 25.23 0.01
C TYR A 170 -22.55 24.36 -1.06
N ARG A 171 -22.89 23.07 -1.10
CA ARG A 171 -22.33 22.09 -2.06
C ARG A 171 -22.75 22.41 -3.49
N ALA A 172 -23.97 22.86 -3.71
CA ALA A 172 -24.43 23.32 -5.02
C ALA A 172 -23.55 24.49 -5.51
N LYS A 173 -23.33 25.51 -4.66
CA LYS A 173 -22.49 26.66 -5.03
C LYS A 173 -21.04 26.25 -5.30
N LEU A 174 -20.46 25.35 -4.51
CA LEU A 174 -19.13 24.80 -4.76
C LEU A 174 -19.00 24.12 -6.13
N ARG A 175 -19.97 23.32 -6.54
CA ARG A 175 -19.93 22.60 -7.84
C ARG A 175 -19.93 23.55 -9.03
N VAL A 176 -20.64 24.68 -8.90
CA VAL A 176 -20.82 25.67 -9.96
C VAL A 176 -19.60 26.58 -10.13
N ILE A 177 -18.69 26.68 -9.14
CA ILE A 177 -17.50 27.55 -9.17
C ILE A 177 -16.71 27.48 -10.49
N PRO A 178 -16.35 26.31 -11.05
CA PRO A 178 -15.56 26.26 -12.29
C PRO A 178 -16.33 26.68 -13.55
N GLN A 179 -17.65 26.80 -13.48
CA GLN A 179 -18.47 27.30 -14.58
C GLN A 179 -18.70 28.81 -14.46
N GLU A 180 -19.04 29.29 -13.26
CA GLU A 180 -19.33 30.71 -13.00
C GLU A 180 -18.08 31.59 -12.96
N GLN A 181 -16.96 31.08 -12.43
CA GLN A 181 -15.76 31.89 -12.14
C GLN A 181 -14.58 31.57 -13.06
N LYS A 182 -14.81 30.86 -14.19
CA LYS A 182 -13.74 30.37 -15.07
C LYS A 182 -12.82 31.47 -15.63
N GLU A 183 -13.38 32.67 -15.86
CA GLU A 183 -12.69 33.83 -16.42
C GLU A 183 -11.93 34.64 -15.35
N ILE A 184 -12.14 34.33 -14.07
CA ILE A 184 -11.48 35.02 -12.94
C ILE A 184 -10.11 34.39 -12.72
N ALA A 185 -9.11 35.24 -12.41
CA ALA A 185 -7.80 34.77 -12.00
C ALA A 185 -7.91 33.87 -10.77
N ALA A 186 -7.14 32.77 -10.74
CA ALA A 186 -7.28 31.73 -9.72
C ALA A 186 -7.16 32.26 -8.27
N ASN A 187 -6.35 33.31 -8.05
CA ASN A 187 -6.16 34.00 -6.76
C ASN A 187 -7.34 34.85 -6.30
N SER A 188 -8.27 35.17 -7.19
CA SER A 188 -9.45 35.98 -6.91
C SER A 188 -10.74 35.17 -6.88
N VAL A 189 -10.65 33.84 -7.03
CA VAL A 189 -11.81 32.94 -6.94
C VAL A 189 -12.37 32.98 -5.52
N THR A 190 -13.69 33.17 -5.43
CA THR A 190 -14.43 33.23 -4.18
C THR A 190 -15.12 31.89 -3.89
N PHE A 191 -15.03 31.46 -2.64
CA PHE A 191 -15.67 30.25 -2.13
C PHE A 191 -16.72 30.62 -1.09
N PRO A 192 -17.88 29.93 -1.05
CA PRO A 192 -18.87 30.12 0.00
C PRO A 192 -18.29 29.70 1.35
N MET A 193 -18.65 30.38 2.43
CA MET A 193 -18.34 29.93 3.79
C MET A 193 -19.23 28.77 4.22
N THR A 194 -18.73 27.92 5.10
CA THR A 194 -19.50 26.79 5.64
C THR A 194 -20.66 27.32 6.50
N PRO A 195 -21.80 26.61 6.58
CA PRO A 195 -22.94 27.02 7.40
C PRO A 195 -22.58 27.32 8.87
N PRO A 196 -21.74 26.53 9.58
CA PRO A 196 -21.33 26.86 10.94
C PRO A 196 -20.53 28.17 11.04
N LYS A 197 -19.70 28.48 10.04
CA LYS A 197 -18.92 29.72 10.02
C LYS A 197 -19.79 30.94 9.74
N TRP A 198 -20.80 30.79 8.89
CA TRP A 198 -21.82 31.81 8.68
C TRP A 198 -22.67 32.04 9.94
N ALA A 199 -23.11 30.98 10.60
CA ALA A 199 -23.88 31.09 11.84
C ALA A 199 -23.11 31.85 12.95
N ALA A 200 -21.78 31.70 12.99
CA ALA A 200 -20.92 32.43 13.92
C ALA A 200 -20.71 33.92 13.56
N LEU A 201 -21.04 34.34 12.33
CA LEU A 201 -20.92 35.74 11.90
C LEU A 201 -22.05 36.61 12.48
N ASP A 202 -23.22 36.01 12.72
CA ASP A 202 -24.43 36.63 13.31
C ASP A 202 -24.79 37.98 12.67
N ASP A 203 -24.76 38.06 11.34
CA ASP A 203 -25.01 39.29 10.60
C ASP A 203 -26.48 39.57 10.28
N GLY A 204 -27.38 38.67 10.71
CA GLY A 204 -28.83 38.78 10.49
C GLY A 204 -29.27 38.65 9.03
N LYS A 205 -28.40 38.21 8.13
CA LYS A 205 -28.70 38.05 6.69
C LYS A 205 -28.87 36.59 6.32
N ASP A 206 -29.65 36.32 5.27
CA ASP A 206 -29.88 34.96 4.78
C ASP A 206 -28.60 34.33 4.20
N TYR A 207 -28.43 33.03 4.38
CA TYR A 207 -27.23 32.32 3.92
C TYR A 207 -26.96 32.52 2.42
N LEU A 208 -25.71 32.85 2.06
CA LEU A 208 -25.26 33.18 0.70
C LEU A 208 -25.90 34.42 0.03
N SER A 209 -26.63 35.26 0.78
CA SER A 209 -27.23 36.48 0.22
C SER A 209 -26.27 37.67 0.10
N ASP A 210 -25.15 37.68 0.84
CA ASP A 210 -24.22 38.80 0.92
C ASP A 210 -22.80 38.41 0.47
N VAL A 211 -22.03 39.40 0.01
CA VAL A 211 -20.63 39.24 -0.37
C VAL A 211 -19.79 38.77 0.82
N GLY A 212 -20.14 39.18 2.05
CA GLY A 212 -19.52 38.74 3.29
C GLY A 212 -19.62 37.23 3.53
N HIS A 213 -20.53 36.52 2.86
CA HIS A 213 -20.67 35.06 2.96
C HIS A 213 -19.64 34.30 2.10
N PHE A 214 -18.79 35.01 1.38
CA PHE A 214 -17.76 34.43 0.53
C PHE A 214 -16.36 34.83 1.01
N PHE A 215 -15.39 33.95 0.77
CA PHE A 215 -14.00 34.21 1.06
C PHE A 215 -13.11 33.84 -0.13
N THR A 216 -12.00 34.56 -0.30
CA THR A 216 -10.91 34.15 -1.19
C THR A 216 -9.86 33.40 -0.37
N ILE A 217 -9.14 32.49 -1.02
CA ILE A 217 -8.06 31.74 -0.37
C ILE A 217 -6.73 32.40 -0.72
N PRO A 218 -6.07 33.10 0.23
CA PRO A 218 -4.76 33.67 -0.04
C PRO A 218 -3.73 32.55 -0.23
N GLN A 219 -2.67 32.84 -0.99
CA GLN A 219 -1.64 31.86 -1.34
C GLN A 219 -0.96 31.21 -0.10
N SER A 220 -0.89 31.92 1.03
CA SER A 220 -0.34 31.39 2.29
C SER A 220 -1.23 30.33 2.95
N VAL A 221 -2.56 30.44 2.79
CA VAL A 221 -3.51 29.42 3.27
C VAL A 221 -3.51 28.24 2.30
N TYR A 222 -3.29 28.50 1.02
CA TYR A 222 -3.18 27.46 0.00
C TYR A 222 -2.09 26.42 0.31
N SER A 223 -0.89 26.84 0.73
CA SER A 223 0.20 25.90 1.02
C SER A 223 -0.17 24.91 2.13
N LYS A 224 -0.80 25.40 3.21
CA LYS A 224 -1.29 24.56 4.32
C LYS A 224 -2.38 23.58 3.88
N PHE A 225 -3.30 24.07 3.04
CA PHE A 225 -4.39 23.26 2.49
C PHE A 225 -3.86 22.18 1.55
N SER A 226 -2.85 22.51 0.74
CA SER A 226 -2.19 21.59 -0.17
C SER A 226 -1.56 20.42 0.57
N THR A 227 -0.84 20.65 1.68
CA THR A 227 -0.26 19.56 2.49
C THR A 227 -1.34 18.61 3.02
N ARG A 228 -2.46 19.14 3.53
CA ARG A 228 -3.57 18.30 4.02
C ARG A 228 -4.22 17.50 2.89
N ILE A 229 -4.39 18.10 1.70
CA ILE A 229 -4.89 17.40 0.50
C ILE A 229 -3.90 16.30 0.07
N VAL A 230 -2.60 16.58 0.04
CA VAL A 230 -1.57 15.59 -0.33
C VAL A 230 -1.62 14.40 0.60
N ASN A 231 -1.60 14.63 1.91
CA ASN A 231 -1.62 13.54 2.89
C ASN A 231 -2.90 12.72 2.76
N TYR A 232 -4.04 13.37 2.58
CA TYR A 232 -5.30 12.65 2.36
C TYR A 232 -5.27 11.83 1.06
N LEU A 233 -4.79 12.40 -0.05
CA LEU A 233 -4.67 11.69 -1.32
C LEU A 233 -3.65 10.55 -1.24
N ALA A 234 -2.54 10.73 -0.52
CA ALA A 234 -1.55 9.69 -0.26
C ALA A 234 -2.19 8.53 0.52
N MET A 235 -2.95 8.84 1.58
CA MET A 235 -3.73 7.85 2.32
C MET A 235 -4.77 7.16 1.44
N ALA A 236 -5.50 7.90 0.61
CA ALA A 236 -6.53 7.36 -0.28
C ALA A 236 -5.95 6.50 -1.42
N ILE A 237 -4.76 6.82 -1.94
CA ILE A 237 -4.06 6.02 -2.94
C ILE A 237 -3.44 4.77 -2.29
N GLY A 238 -2.86 4.92 -1.09
CA GLY A 238 -2.29 3.82 -0.31
C GLY A 238 -3.34 2.85 0.21
N THR A 239 -4.61 3.27 0.29
CA THR A 239 -5.76 2.42 0.60
C THR A 239 -6.49 2.08 -0.70
N THR A 240 -6.00 1.09 -1.45
CA THR A 240 -6.88 0.37 -2.39
C THR A 240 -8.14 -0.06 -1.62
N ASN A 241 -9.33 0.04 -2.23
CA ASN A 241 -10.53 -0.57 -1.63
C ASN A 241 -10.19 -2.02 -1.27
N ILE A 242 -10.57 -2.49 -0.08
CA ILE A 242 -10.30 -3.87 0.36
C ILE A 242 -10.73 -4.87 -0.73
N ASP A 243 -11.86 -4.61 -1.39
CA ASP A 243 -12.39 -5.42 -2.49
C ASP A 243 -11.53 -5.46 -3.76
N GLY A 244 -10.64 -4.47 -3.95
CA GLY A 244 -9.72 -4.37 -5.08
C GLY A 244 -8.29 -4.78 -4.75
N MET A 245 -8.00 -5.12 -3.50
CA MET A 245 -6.77 -5.77 -3.11
C MET A 245 -6.89 -7.27 -3.42
N ASP A 246 -5.77 -7.94 -3.74
CA ASP A 246 -5.74 -9.40 -3.77
C ASP A 246 -5.98 -9.91 -2.34
N VAL A 247 -7.24 -10.07 -1.99
CA VAL A 247 -7.68 -10.64 -0.73
C VAL A 247 -7.66 -12.16 -0.86
N THR A 248 -7.02 -12.83 0.08
CA THR A 248 -7.31 -14.24 0.31
C THR A 248 -8.75 -14.31 0.78
N LYS A 249 -9.62 -14.97 -0.01
CA LYS A 249 -10.95 -15.31 0.47
C LYS A 249 -10.77 -16.06 1.78
N ILE A 250 -11.44 -15.60 2.84
CA ILE A 250 -11.68 -16.46 3.98
C ILE A 250 -12.67 -17.49 3.46
N ASP A 251 -12.15 -18.61 2.96
CA ASP A 251 -12.98 -19.79 2.84
C ASP A 251 -13.52 -20.05 4.24
N SER A 252 -14.86 -20.06 4.33
CA SER A 252 -15.65 -20.35 5.52
C SER A 252 -14.91 -21.36 6.41
N PRO A 253 -14.88 -21.19 7.74
CA PRO A 253 -14.15 -22.09 8.63
C PRO A 253 -14.49 -23.51 8.24
N TYR A 254 -13.48 -24.16 7.66
CA TYR A 254 -13.33 -25.59 7.43
C TYR A 254 -14.65 -26.35 7.60
N ASN A 255 -15.50 -26.33 6.58
CA ASN A 255 -16.65 -27.23 6.56
C ASN A 255 -16.12 -28.64 6.28
N LEU A 256 -15.66 -29.29 7.35
CA LEU A 256 -15.28 -30.70 7.46
C LEU A 256 -16.41 -31.68 7.12
N GLN A 257 -17.40 -31.26 6.33
CA GLN A 257 -18.68 -31.96 6.27
C GLN A 257 -19.35 -31.93 4.90
N THR A 258 -18.57 -31.79 3.82
CA THR A 258 -19.11 -31.91 2.46
C THR A 258 -18.40 -32.96 1.60
N THR A 259 -17.41 -33.68 2.14
CA THR A 259 -16.76 -34.80 1.42
C THR A 259 -17.09 -36.16 2.01
N LEU A 260 -17.53 -36.25 3.28
CA LEU A 260 -17.90 -37.52 3.93
C LEU A 260 -19.37 -37.92 3.77
N VAL A 261 -20.23 -37.01 3.29
CA VAL A 261 -21.66 -37.30 3.09
C VAL A 261 -21.90 -37.97 1.73
N ASN A 262 -21.10 -37.61 0.72
CA ASN A 262 -21.21 -38.20 -0.62
C ASN A 262 -20.75 -39.66 -0.66
N GLU A 263 -19.80 -40.05 0.19
CA GLU A 263 -19.33 -41.44 0.26
C GLU A 263 -20.35 -42.37 0.95
N LEU A 264 -21.14 -41.88 1.93
CA LEU A 264 -22.14 -42.70 2.61
C LEU A 264 -23.38 -42.94 1.75
N ASP A 265 -23.86 -41.91 1.04
CA ASP A 265 -24.99 -42.06 0.11
C ASP A 265 -24.60 -42.92 -1.10
N GLU A 266 -23.37 -42.82 -1.61
CA GLU A 266 -22.87 -43.73 -2.67
C GLU A 266 -22.74 -45.18 -2.16
N ILE A 267 -22.26 -45.41 -0.93
CA ILE A 267 -22.18 -46.75 -0.34
C ILE A 267 -23.57 -47.34 -0.08
N LEU A 268 -24.55 -46.54 0.37
CA LEU A 268 -25.92 -47.00 0.59
C LEU A 268 -26.65 -47.31 -0.73
N ASP A 269 -26.44 -46.51 -1.77
CA ASP A 269 -26.98 -46.77 -3.12
C ASP A 269 -26.35 -48.02 -3.76
N LEU A 270 -25.08 -48.32 -3.50
CA LEU A 270 -24.42 -49.55 -3.93
C LEU A 270 -24.93 -50.80 -3.18
N ILE A 271 -25.31 -50.67 -1.90
CA ILE A 271 -25.97 -51.74 -1.12
C ILE A 271 -27.39 -52.01 -1.63
N ASP A 272 -28.18 -50.96 -1.90
CA ASP A 272 -29.55 -51.09 -2.41
C ASP A 272 -29.60 -51.61 -3.85
N LYS A 273 -28.57 -51.35 -4.65
CA LYS A 273 -28.40 -51.91 -6.00
C LYS A 273 -27.81 -53.32 -6.01
N GLY A 274 -27.34 -53.83 -4.86
CA GLY A 274 -26.77 -55.17 -4.72
C GLY A 274 -25.48 -55.38 -5.51
N GLU A 275 -24.70 -54.33 -5.74
CA GLU A 275 -23.43 -54.38 -6.48
C GLU A 275 -22.19 -54.43 -5.54
N ILE A 276 -22.39 -54.80 -4.28
CA ILE A 276 -21.35 -55.21 -3.32
C ILE A 276 -21.76 -56.52 -2.64
#